data_AF-A0A523IPT4-F1
#
_entry.id   AF-A0A523IPT4-F1
#
_cell.length_a   1.000
_cell.length_b   1.000
_cell.length_c   1.000
_cell.angle_alpha   90.00
_cell.angle_beta   90.00
_cell.angle_gamma   90.00
#
_symmetry.space_group_name_H-M   'P 1'
#
loop_
_entity.id
_entity.type
_entity.pdbx_description
1 polymer ?
#
loop_
_entity_poly.entity_id
_entity_poly.type
_entity_poly.pdbx_seq_one_letter_code
_entity_poly.pdbx_strand_id
1 'polypeptide(L)'
;MLRSPLPTVDGVSPSCKFLPAGHWKTVLDFLKERYPKVLVSDWLSRMKKGEVVDENGRALNPDTPYCAGIHIFYYREVDSEIKIPFLERIIHEDEHILVIDKPHFLPVTPSGRFLRETLLVRLKKNGKWKNLVPLHRIDRETAGIVLFSHNPATRGKYAFLFQSRMVTKVYEALAPSNSDLSFPLKRRSRIVRGEPFFRMKEVEGISNAETDISFVEEMAGGALYKLQSVTGKKHQIRLHLASVGIPIFNDRLYPDLRDKTNDDFFNPLRLLVRALIFKDPITGQARCFGSAGALEQ
;
A
#
# COMPACT_ATOMS: atom_id res chain seq x y z
N MET A 1 -6.84 -4.46 19.84
CA MET A 1 -6.10 -3.21 19.52
C MET A 1 -6.44 -2.19 20.57
N LEU A 2 -5.45 -1.48 21.12
CA LEU A 2 -5.74 -0.29 21.94
C LEU A 2 -6.58 0.69 21.12
N ARG A 3 -7.67 1.17 21.71
CA ARG A 3 -8.48 2.23 21.13
C ARG A 3 -7.71 3.54 21.33
N SER A 4 -7.51 4.29 20.26
CA SER A 4 -6.85 5.59 20.41
C SER A 4 -7.76 6.56 21.16
N PRO A 5 -7.22 7.33 22.12
CA PRO A 5 -7.94 8.41 22.77
C PRO A 5 -8.08 9.65 21.87
N LEU A 6 -7.27 9.76 20.81
CA LEU A 6 -7.36 10.83 19.83
C LEU A 6 -8.35 10.47 18.70
N PRO A 7 -9.19 11.41 18.24
CA PRO A 7 -10.09 11.18 17.12
C PRO A 7 -9.35 11.09 15.79
N THR A 8 -10.01 10.61 14.75
CA THR A 8 -9.54 10.80 13.37
C THR A 8 -9.92 12.21 12.90
N VAL A 9 -8.97 12.95 12.34
CA VAL A 9 -9.15 14.34 11.86
C VAL A 9 -8.88 14.38 10.36
N ASP A 10 -9.84 14.86 9.56
CA ASP A 10 -9.75 14.90 8.08
C ASP A 10 -9.33 13.57 7.44
N GLY A 11 -9.80 12.45 8.01
CA GLY A 11 -9.45 11.10 7.59
C GLY A 11 -8.09 10.58 8.09
N VAL A 12 -7.27 11.44 8.70
CA VAL A 12 -5.98 11.07 9.30
C VAL A 12 -6.20 10.50 10.70
N SER A 13 -5.94 9.21 10.86
CA SER A 13 -5.97 8.56 12.17
C SER A 13 -4.65 8.82 12.93
N PRO A 14 -4.69 8.91 14.27
CA PRO A 14 -3.48 9.08 15.09
C PRO A 14 -2.55 7.87 14.94
N SER A 15 -1.25 8.15 14.93
CA SER A 15 -0.21 7.13 15.11
C SER A 15 -0.21 6.66 16.55
N CYS A 16 0.03 5.37 16.74
CA CYS A 16 0.22 4.75 18.06
C CYS A 16 1.66 4.24 18.15
N LYS A 17 2.37 4.63 19.19
CA LYS A 17 3.78 4.30 19.39
C LYS A 17 4.00 3.72 20.78
N PHE A 18 4.39 2.45 20.81
CA PHE A 18 4.89 1.80 22.02
C PHE A 18 6.25 2.38 22.42
N LEU A 19 6.39 2.66 23.72
CA LEU A 19 7.61 3.12 24.38
C LEU A 19 8.37 1.90 24.94
N PRO A 20 9.46 1.44 24.27
CA PRO A 20 10.26 0.31 24.76
C PRO A 20 11.08 0.69 26.00
N ALA A 21 11.64 -0.30 26.68
CA ALA A 21 12.67 -0.03 27.68
C ALA A 21 13.86 0.73 27.06
N GLY A 22 14.42 1.70 27.78
CA GLY A 22 15.51 2.52 27.27
C GLY A 22 16.00 3.59 28.24
N HIS A 23 16.93 4.42 27.76
CA HIS A 23 17.73 5.34 28.57
C HIS A 23 17.20 6.78 28.60
N TRP A 24 16.11 7.06 27.88
CA TRP A 24 15.56 8.41 27.76
C TRP A 24 15.02 8.91 29.09
N LYS A 25 15.25 10.19 29.39
CA LYS A 25 14.71 10.84 30.59
C LYS A 25 13.29 11.32 30.38
N THR A 26 13.00 11.84 29.19
CA THR A 26 11.68 12.35 28.82
C THR A 26 11.12 11.65 27.58
N VAL A 27 9.80 11.75 27.39
CA VAL A 27 9.14 11.30 26.14
C VAL A 27 9.67 12.08 24.93
N LEU A 28 10.01 13.36 25.10
CA LEU A 28 10.58 14.17 24.04
C LEU A 28 11.95 13.66 23.60
N ASP A 29 12.82 13.25 24.52
CA ASP A 29 14.15 12.70 24.18
C ASP A 29 14.01 11.44 23.33
N PHE A 30 13.08 10.56 23.70
CA PHE A 30 12.75 9.38 22.89
C PHE A 30 12.26 9.75 21.49
N LEU A 31 11.34 10.72 21.38
CA LEU A 31 10.78 11.14 20.10
C LEU A 31 11.83 11.75 19.16
N LYS A 32 12.77 12.55 19.70
CA LYS A 32 13.89 13.14 18.96
C LYS A 32 14.78 12.07 18.33
N GLU A 33 15.20 11.11 19.14
CA GLU A 33 16.09 10.03 18.68
C GLU A 33 15.35 9.09 17.72
N ARG A 34 14.08 8.76 18.03
CA ARG A 34 13.31 7.82 17.23
C ARG A 34 12.92 8.38 15.86
N TYR A 35 12.69 9.69 15.77
CA TYR A 35 12.25 10.37 14.56
C TYR A 35 13.16 11.55 14.24
N PRO A 36 14.43 11.31 13.86
CA PRO A 36 15.42 12.37 13.67
C PRO A 36 15.12 13.30 12.49
N LYS A 37 14.15 12.94 11.64
CA LYS A 37 13.67 13.74 10.50
C LYS A 37 12.53 14.69 10.87
N VAL A 38 11.98 14.61 12.09
CA VAL A 38 10.95 15.53 12.58
C VAL A 38 11.65 16.56 13.45
N LEU A 39 11.44 17.84 13.19
CA LEU A 39 12.13 18.89 13.94
C LEU A 39 11.66 18.89 15.40
N VAL A 40 12.57 19.26 16.31
CA VAL A 40 12.24 19.39 17.73
C VAL A 40 11.11 20.41 17.93
N SER A 41 11.13 21.51 17.18
CA SER A 41 10.08 22.52 17.16
C SER A 41 8.70 21.96 16.84
N ASP A 42 8.62 20.97 15.94
CA ASP A 42 7.35 20.34 15.56
C ASP A 42 6.80 19.52 16.71
N TRP A 43 7.66 18.75 17.40
CA TRP A 43 7.27 18.01 18.59
C TRP A 43 6.80 18.93 19.71
N LEU A 44 7.53 20.01 19.98
CA LEU A 44 7.14 21.01 20.98
C LEU A 44 5.79 21.65 20.62
N SER A 45 5.57 21.98 19.35
CA SER A 45 4.29 22.51 18.85
C SER A 45 3.14 21.53 19.09
N ARG A 46 3.31 20.25 18.73
CA ARG A 46 2.29 19.19 18.95
C ARG A 46 1.99 19.00 20.44
N MET A 47 3.02 18.92 21.28
CA MET A 47 2.85 18.80 22.74
C MET A 47 2.12 20.01 23.31
N LYS A 48 2.45 21.23 22.88
CA LYS A 48 1.76 22.46 23.28
C LYS A 48 0.28 22.48 22.87
N LYS A 49 -0.06 21.90 21.72
CA LYS A 49 -1.45 21.74 21.26
C LYS A 49 -2.21 20.59 21.95
N GLY A 50 -1.55 19.79 22.78
CA GLY A 50 -2.15 18.59 23.38
C GLY A 50 -2.34 17.44 22.39
N GLU A 51 -1.61 17.45 21.26
CA GLU A 51 -1.71 16.45 20.18
C GLU A 51 -0.76 15.26 20.37
N VAL A 52 -0.05 15.21 21.49
CA VAL A 52 0.74 14.06 21.94
C VAL A 52 0.16 13.62 23.27
N VAL A 53 -0.43 12.43 23.33
CA VAL A 53 -1.14 11.94 24.52
C VAL A 53 -0.75 10.51 24.89
N ASP A 54 -0.94 10.13 26.15
CA ASP A 54 -0.84 8.73 26.60
C ASP A 54 -2.10 7.90 26.27
N GLU A 55 -2.15 6.66 26.75
CA GLU A 55 -3.27 5.72 26.57
C GLU A 55 -4.59 6.20 27.19
N ASN A 56 -4.53 7.10 28.16
CA ASN A 56 -5.68 7.68 28.84
C ASN A 56 -6.10 9.03 28.24
N GLY A 57 -5.42 9.49 27.18
CA GLY A 57 -5.67 10.79 26.55
C GLY A 57 -5.08 11.97 27.31
N ARG A 58 -4.19 11.74 28.28
CA ARG A 58 -3.49 12.83 28.99
C ARG A 58 -2.42 13.42 28.09
N ALA A 59 -2.46 14.73 27.90
CA ALA A 59 -1.46 15.46 27.12
C ALA A 59 -0.06 15.34 27.74
N LEU A 60 0.92 15.02 26.91
CA LEU A 60 2.33 14.94 27.28
C LEU A 60 3.02 16.24 26.89
N ASN A 61 3.84 16.74 27.79
CA ASN A 61 4.62 17.96 27.63
C ASN A 61 6.13 17.63 27.51
N PRO A 62 6.99 18.61 27.17
CA PRO A 62 8.42 18.38 26.94
C PRO A 62 9.15 17.76 28.14
N ASP A 63 8.71 18.06 29.36
CA ASP A 63 9.32 17.61 30.61
C ASP A 63 8.71 16.30 31.14
N THR A 64 7.74 15.72 30.41
CA THR A 64 7.06 14.50 30.84
C THR A 64 8.07 13.34 30.93
N PRO A 65 8.23 12.73 32.13
CA PRO A 65 9.18 11.63 32.31
C PRO A 65 8.90 10.47 31.38
N TYR A 66 9.96 9.85 30.88
CA TYR A 66 9.84 8.65 30.06
C TYR A 66 9.40 7.46 30.92
N CYS A 67 8.34 6.79 30.51
CA CYS A 67 7.88 5.54 31.12
C CYS A 67 7.84 4.44 30.06
N ALA A 68 8.62 3.37 30.27
CA ALA A 68 8.59 2.22 29.36
C ALA A 68 7.32 1.41 29.55
N GLY A 69 6.87 0.73 28.50
CA GLY A 69 5.73 -0.20 28.54
C GLY A 69 4.38 0.42 28.20
N ILE A 70 4.31 1.73 27.96
CA ILE A 70 3.07 2.42 27.57
C ILE A 70 3.04 2.75 26.07
N HIS A 71 1.87 3.07 25.54
CA HIS A 71 1.71 3.68 24.23
C HIS A 71 1.46 5.18 24.31
N ILE A 72 1.99 5.90 23.33
CA ILE A 72 1.65 7.30 23.08
C ILE A 72 0.95 7.42 21.72
N PHE A 73 0.12 8.45 21.60
CA PHE A 73 -0.65 8.75 20.40
C PHE A 73 -0.35 10.16 19.91
N TYR A 74 -0.16 10.32 18.60
CA TYR A 74 0.11 11.61 17.98
C TYR A 74 -0.28 11.62 16.50
N TYR A 75 -0.51 12.79 15.91
CA TYR A 75 -0.72 12.92 14.46
C TYR A 75 0.61 13.03 13.71
N ARG A 76 0.73 12.31 12.60
CA ARG A 76 1.80 12.58 11.64
C ARG A 76 1.45 13.84 10.87
N GLU A 77 2.47 14.61 10.55
CA GLU A 77 2.38 15.75 9.64
C GLU A 77 3.42 15.58 8.53
N VAL A 78 3.17 16.24 7.40
CA VAL A 78 4.08 16.35 6.26
C VAL A 78 4.04 17.81 5.82
N ASP A 79 5.21 18.39 5.55
CA ASP A 79 5.34 19.84 5.24
C ASP A 79 4.55 20.22 3.99
N SER A 80 4.63 19.36 2.97
CA SER A 80 3.87 19.49 1.74
C SER A 80 3.58 18.12 1.15
N GLU A 81 2.42 17.99 0.51
CA GLU A 81 1.98 16.78 -0.15
C GLU A 81 1.51 17.12 -1.55
N ILE A 82 2.05 16.41 -2.54
CA ILE A 82 1.65 16.58 -3.94
C ILE A 82 0.23 16.06 -4.09
N LYS A 83 -0.68 16.92 -4.54
CA LYS A 83 -2.05 16.53 -4.88
C LYS A 83 -2.04 15.54 -6.04
N ILE A 84 -2.68 14.39 -5.87
CA ILE A 84 -2.86 13.41 -6.94
C ILE A 84 -4.15 13.77 -7.70
N PRO A 85 -4.10 14.13 -8.99
CA PRO A 85 -5.25 14.71 -9.71
C PRO A 85 -6.31 13.68 -10.11
N PHE A 86 -6.14 12.42 -9.74
CA PHE A 86 -7.04 11.33 -10.06
C PHE A 86 -7.95 10.99 -8.89
N LEU A 87 -9.18 10.60 -9.19
CA LEU A 87 -10.15 10.15 -8.21
C LEU A 87 -10.27 8.63 -8.24
N GLU A 88 -10.39 8.04 -7.06
CA GLU A 88 -10.80 6.66 -6.87
C GLU A 88 -12.30 6.46 -7.14
N ARG A 89 -12.68 5.25 -7.57
CA ARG A 89 -14.07 4.88 -7.81
C ARG A 89 -14.49 3.74 -6.90
N ILE A 90 -15.60 3.90 -6.19
CA ILE A 90 -16.23 2.81 -5.44
C ILE A 90 -16.94 1.90 -6.45
N ILE A 91 -16.56 0.62 -6.49
CA ILE A 91 -17.17 -0.39 -7.36
C ILE A 91 -18.27 -1.15 -6.63
N HIS A 92 -18.07 -1.41 -5.33
CA HIS A 92 -19.01 -2.18 -4.52
C HIS A 92 -18.90 -1.77 -3.06
N GLU A 93 -20.05 -1.76 -2.39
CA GLU A 93 -20.18 -1.55 -0.95
C GLU A 93 -21.29 -2.45 -0.42
N ASP A 94 -20.98 -3.23 0.60
CA ASP A 94 -21.96 -3.98 1.38
C ASP A 94 -21.70 -3.83 2.89
N GLU A 95 -22.33 -4.67 3.72
CA GLU A 95 -22.20 -4.63 5.18
C GLU A 95 -20.78 -4.93 5.71
N HIS A 96 -19.91 -5.53 4.90
CA HIS A 96 -18.62 -6.05 5.35
C HIS A 96 -17.42 -5.40 4.65
N ILE A 97 -17.54 -5.21 3.33
CA ILE A 97 -16.44 -4.82 2.46
C ILE A 97 -16.77 -3.58 1.62
N LEU A 98 -15.70 -2.90 1.22
CA LEU A 98 -15.70 -1.81 0.26
C LEU A 98 -14.65 -2.12 -0.81
N VAL A 99 -15.07 -2.14 -2.07
CA VAL A 99 -14.22 -2.44 -3.23
C VAL A 99 -13.98 -1.15 -3.99
N ILE A 100 -12.71 -0.81 -4.21
CA ILE A 100 -12.32 0.43 -4.84
C ILE A 100 -11.47 0.17 -6.08
N ASP A 101 -11.78 0.86 -7.17
CA ASP A 101 -10.88 1.03 -8.30
C ASP A 101 -9.90 2.17 -7.98
N LYS A 102 -8.65 1.82 -7.67
CA LYS A 102 -7.62 2.80 -7.33
C LYS A 102 -6.92 3.29 -8.60
N PRO A 103 -6.78 4.61 -8.82
CA PRO A 103 -5.99 5.13 -9.93
C PRO A 103 -4.48 4.88 -9.73
N HIS A 104 -3.69 5.07 -10.78
CA HIS A 104 -2.24 5.14 -10.68
C HIS A 104 -1.80 6.27 -9.73
N PHE A 105 -0.58 6.18 -9.23
CA PHE A 105 0.09 7.16 -8.35
C PHE A 105 -0.50 7.36 -6.94
N LEU A 106 -1.73 6.92 -6.67
CA LEU A 106 -2.33 7.02 -5.35
C LEU A 106 -1.83 5.88 -4.44
N PRO A 107 -1.12 6.13 -3.33
CA PRO A 107 -0.78 5.09 -2.36
C PRO A 107 -2.03 4.59 -1.63
N VAL A 108 -2.06 3.30 -1.26
CA VAL A 108 -3.20 2.76 -0.49
C VAL A 108 -3.25 3.31 0.94
N THR A 109 -2.08 3.45 1.59
CA THR A 109 -1.94 3.86 2.99
C THR A 109 -0.88 4.95 3.18
N PRO A 110 -0.97 5.78 4.22
CA PRO A 110 0.06 6.75 4.60
C PRO A 110 1.47 6.16 4.64
N SER A 111 2.41 6.73 3.89
CA SER A 111 3.80 6.32 3.86
C SER A 111 4.69 7.41 3.25
N GLY A 112 5.90 7.59 3.81
CA GLY A 112 6.82 8.62 3.35
C GLY A 112 6.18 10.01 3.33
N ARG A 113 6.27 10.68 2.17
CA ARG A 113 5.72 12.02 1.90
C ARG A 113 4.20 12.06 1.71
N PHE A 114 3.54 10.90 1.65
CA PHE A 114 2.10 10.82 1.46
C PHE A 114 1.40 10.47 2.77
N LEU A 115 0.49 11.34 3.19
CA LEU A 115 -0.36 11.22 4.36
C LEU A 115 -1.82 11.31 3.96
N ARG A 116 -2.26 12.47 3.45
CA ARG A 116 -3.65 12.77 3.09
C ARG A 116 -4.02 12.28 1.70
N GLU A 117 -3.10 12.36 0.75
CA GLU A 117 -3.23 11.89 -0.63
C GLU A 117 -2.98 10.39 -0.70
N THR A 118 -3.76 9.64 0.07
CA THR A 118 -3.77 8.18 0.08
C THR A 118 -5.20 7.69 0.05
N LEU A 119 -5.41 6.53 -0.57
CA LEU A 119 -6.74 5.98 -0.75
C LEU A 119 -7.49 5.84 0.58
N LEU A 120 -6.82 5.30 1.61
CA LEU A 120 -7.41 5.15 2.94
C LEU A 120 -7.86 6.49 3.55
N VAL A 121 -7.02 7.53 3.48
CA VAL A 121 -7.32 8.82 4.13
C VAL A 121 -8.40 9.58 3.37
N ARG A 122 -8.35 9.60 2.02
CA ARG A 122 -9.41 10.18 1.20
C ARG A 122 -10.77 9.53 1.48
N LEU A 123 -10.82 8.21 1.52
CA LEU A 123 -12.05 7.48 1.85
C LEU A 123 -12.52 7.75 3.28
N LYS A 124 -11.62 7.85 4.26
CA LYS A 124 -12.01 8.18 5.64
C LYS A 124 -12.48 9.62 5.81
N LYS A 125 -12.04 10.55 4.95
CA LYS A 125 -12.39 11.97 5.05
C LYS A 125 -13.89 12.22 4.94
N ASN A 126 -14.63 11.38 4.20
CA ASN A 126 -16.08 11.49 4.08
C ASN A 126 -16.84 11.09 5.37
N GLY A 127 -16.15 10.52 6.38
CA GLY A 127 -16.74 10.13 7.67
C GLY A 127 -17.65 8.89 7.64
N LYS A 128 -17.94 8.31 6.46
CA LYS A 128 -18.89 7.21 6.29
C LYS A 128 -18.40 5.92 6.94
N TRP A 129 -17.12 5.56 6.74
CA TRP A 129 -16.56 4.29 7.21
C TRP A 129 -15.54 4.49 8.35
N LYS A 130 -16.06 4.66 9.58
CA LYS A 130 -15.23 4.91 10.79
C LYS A 130 -14.14 3.85 11.02
N ASN A 131 -14.44 2.59 10.69
CA ASN A 131 -13.58 1.44 10.93
C ASN A 131 -12.89 0.92 9.65
N LEU A 132 -12.73 1.77 8.63
CA LEU A 132 -12.13 1.37 7.36
C LEU A 132 -10.66 0.96 7.51
N VAL A 133 -10.33 -0.23 7.02
CA VAL A 133 -8.95 -0.73 6.90
C VAL A 133 -8.75 -1.44 5.55
N PRO A 134 -7.58 -1.29 4.90
CA PRO A 134 -7.27 -2.07 3.70
C PRO A 134 -7.02 -3.54 4.07
N LEU A 135 -7.56 -4.46 3.28
CA LEU A 135 -7.33 -5.90 3.44
C LEU A 135 -6.08 -6.37 2.69
N HIS A 136 -5.68 -5.63 1.65
CA HIS A 136 -4.41 -5.78 0.97
C HIS A 136 -3.93 -4.43 0.43
N ARG A 137 -2.73 -4.42 -0.15
CA ARG A 137 -2.17 -3.23 -0.79
C ARG A 137 -1.63 -3.60 -2.15
N ILE A 138 -1.65 -2.63 -3.04
CA ILE A 138 -0.93 -2.63 -4.31
C ILE A 138 0.04 -1.45 -4.31
N ASP A 139 1.06 -1.50 -5.16
CA ASP A 139 2.05 -0.44 -5.24
C ASP A 139 1.40 0.89 -5.62
N ARG A 140 2.04 1.99 -5.26
CA ARG A 140 1.55 3.34 -5.55
C ARG A 140 1.30 3.53 -7.05
N GLU A 141 2.27 3.10 -7.85
CA GLU A 141 2.26 3.22 -9.31
C GLU A 141 1.26 2.25 -9.98
N THR A 142 0.80 1.20 -9.30
CA THR A 142 -0.14 0.22 -9.85
C THR A 142 -1.59 0.69 -9.66
N ALA A 143 -2.41 0.62 -10.70
CA ALA A 143 -3.85 0.87 -10.59
C ALA A 143 -4.64 -0.42 -10.35
N GLY A 144 -5.94 -0.27 -10.08
CA GLY A 144 -6.90 -1.36 -10.08
C GLY A 144 -7.47 -1.68 -8.70
N ILE A 145 -8.03 -2.88 -8.57
CA ILE A 145 -8.88 -3.24 -7.46
C ILE A 145 -8.13 -3.30 -6.12
N VAL A 146 -8.69 -2.60 -5.12
CA VAL A 146 -8.29 -2.66 -3.72
C VAL A 146 -9.49 -2.93 -2.84
N LEU A 147 -9.38 -3.96 -2.00
CA LEU A 147 -10.43 -4.35 -1.05
C LEU A 147 -10.16 -3.76 0.35
N PHE A 148 -11.19 -3.19 0.94
CA PHE A 148 -11.21 -2.72 2.32
C PHE A 148 -12.28 -3.47 3.12
N SER A 149 -12.07 -3.56 4.43
CA SER A 149 -13.10 -3.93 5.39
C SER A 149 -13.46 -2.72 6.21
N HIS A 150 -14.76 -2.49 6.40
CA HIS A 150 -15.27 -1.43 7.29
C HIS A 150 -16.04 -2.00 8.49
N ASN A 151 -16.23 -3.32 8.57
CA ASN A 151 -16.86 -4.01 9.68
C ASN A 151 -15.83 -4.79 10.52
N PRO A 152 -15.53 -4.35 11.77
CA PRO A 152 -14.57 -5.03 12.65
C PRO A 152 -14.91 -6.49 12.95
N ALA A 153 -16.20 -6.86 13.00
CA ALA A 153 -16.63 -8.20 13.37
C ALA A 153 -16.30 -9.25 12.29
N THR A 154 -16.34 -8.87 11.02
CA THR A 154 -16.05 -9.77 9.89
C THR A 154 -14.64 -9.60 9.31
N ARG A 155 -13.96 -8.49 9.64
CA ARG A 155 -12.61 -8.15 9.15
C ARG A 155 -11.62 -9.31 9.18
N GLY A 156 -11.55 -10.04 10.30
CA GLY A 156 -10.59 -11.14 10.47
C GLY A 156 -10.75 -12.23 9.41
N LYS A 157 -12.00 -12.56 9.05
CA LYS A 157 -12.33 -13.57 8.05
C LYS A 157 -11.88 -13.16 6.64
N TYR A 158 -12.12 -11.90 6.26
CA TYR A 158 -11.65 -11.39 4.96
C TYR A 158 -10.12 -11.22 4.91
N ALA A 159 -9.49 -10.77 6.00
CA ALA A 159 -8.03 -10.67 6.07
C ALA A 159 -7.35 -12.04 5.92
N PHE A 160 -7.96 -13.08 6.51
CA PHE A 160 -7.48 -14.46 6.38
C PHE A 160 -7.46 -14.94 4.93
N LEU A 161 -8.40 -14.53 4.06
CA LEU A 161 -8.37 -14.91 2.64
C LEU A 161 -7.07 -14.48 1.95
N PHE A 162 -6.57 -13.28 2.23
CA PHE A 162 -5.30 -12.79 1.67
C PHE A 162 -4.09 -13.48 2.29
N GLN A 163 -4.10 -13.68 3.62
CA GLN A 163 -3.02 -14.38 4.33
C GLN A 163 -2.84 -15.82 3.85
N SER A 164 -3.97 -16.50 3.63
CA SER A 164 -4.04 -17.90 3.20
C SER A 164 -4.07 -18.06 1.68
N ARG A 165 -3.86 -16.98 0.92
CA ARG A 165 -3.78 -16.97 -0.55
C ARG A 165 -5.03 -17.55 -1.24
N MET A 166 -6.20 -17.39 -0.63
CA MET A 166 -7.50 -17.82 -1.19
C MET A 166 -8.13 -16.76 -2.11
N VAL A 167 -7.42 -15.66 -2.36
CA VAL A 167 -7.83 -14.62 -3.31
C VAL A 167 -7.00 -14.75 -4.57
N THR A 168 -7.65 -15.07 -5.69
CA THR A 168 -7.03 -15.01 -7.01
C THR A 168 -6.96 -13.56 -7.45
N LYS A 169 -5.75 -13.10 -7.77
CA LYS A 169 -5.47 -11.75 -8.26
C LYS A 169 -5.07 -11.84 -9.72
N VAL A 170 -5.87 -11.22 -10.59
CA VAL A 170 -5.59 -11.12 -12.02
C VAL A 170 -5.04 -9.73 -12.29
N TYR A 171 -3.90 -9.68 -12.95
CA TYR A 171 -3.24 -8.47 -13.40
C TYR A 171 -3.22 -8.43 -14.92
N GLU A 172 -3.16 -7.22 -15.45
CA GLU A 172 -2.80 -6.96 -16.83
C GLU A 172 -1.60 -6.02 -16.87
N ALA A 173 -0.71 -6.22 -17.83
CA ALA A 173 0.44 -5.36 -18.06
C ALA A 173 0.68 -5.14 -19.54
N LEU A 174 1.05 -3.91 -19.92
CA LEU A 174 1.64 -3.63 -21.24
C LEU A 174 3.15 -3.65 -21.12
N ALA A 175 3.79 -4.45 -21.96
CA ALA A 175 5.23 -4.62 -22.02
C ALA A 175 5.66 -4.91 -23.48
N PRO A 176 6.96 -4.84 -23.81
CA PRO A 176 7.44 -5.22 -25.14
C PRO A 176 7.01 -6.64 -25.52
N SER A 177 6.66 -6.83 -26.79
CA SER A 177 6.47 -8.16 -27.36
C SER A 177 7.83 -8.87 -27.43
N ASN A 178 7.83 -10.19 -27.20
CA ASN A 178 9.04 -10.99 -27.26
C ASN A 178 8.71 -12.37 -27.85
N SER A 179 9.08 -12.54 -29.12
CA SER A 179 8.85 -13.77 -29.90
C SER A 179 9.69 -14.96 -29.41
N ASP A 180 10.75 -14.71 -28.65
CA ASP A 180 11.62 -15.77 -28.12
C ASP A 180 11.03 -16.42 -26.87
N LEU A 181 9.97 -15.84 -26.29
CA LEU A 181 9.25 -16.39 -25.15
C LEU A 181 8.07 -17.24 -25.61
N SER A 182 7.94 -18.43 -25.02
CA SER A 182 6.76 -19.27 -25.15
C SER A 182 5.81 -19.05 -23.98
N PHE A 183 4.52 -18.84 -24.28
CA PHE A 183 3.46 -18.67 -23.29
C PHE A 183 2.48 -19.86 -23.32
N PRO A 184 1.86 -20.22 -22.17
CA PRO A 184 1.99 -19.60 -20.86
C PRO A 184 3.36 -19.87 -20.21
N LEU A 185 3.88 -18.86 -19.51
CA LEU A 185 5.17 -18.90 -18.82
C LEU A 185 4.94 -18.79 -17.31
N LYS A 186 5.58 -19.66 -16.53
CA LYS A 186 5.56 -19.61 -15.06
C LYS A 186 6.93 -19.18 -14.53
N ARG A 187 7.00 -18.01 -13.88
CA ARG A 187 8.23 -17.52 -13.24
C ARG A 187 8.18 -17.79 -11.73
N ARG A 188 9.16 -18.56 -11.25
CA ARG A 188 9.41 -18.80 -9.82
C ARG A 188 10.79 -18.28 -9.46
N SER A 189 10.87 -17.48 -8.41
CA SER A 189 12.16 -16.97 -7.90
C SER A 189 12.11 -16.72 -6.40
N ARG A 190 13.28 -16.49 -5.80
CA ARG A 190 13.39 -15.99 -4.43
C ARG A 190 13.59 -14.48 -4.48
N ILE A 191 12.57 -13.73 -4.10
CA ILE A 191 12.61 -12.27 -4.04
C ILE A 191 13.01 -11.81 -2.63
N VAL A 192 14.02 -10.94 -2.58
CA VAL A 192 14.48 -10.28 -1.35
C VAL A 192 14.57 -8.77 -1.56
N ARG A 193 14.71 -8.01 -0.47
CA ARG A 193 14.95 -6.56 -0.56
C ARG A 193 16.26 -6.31 -1.30
N GLY A 194 16.23 -5.40 -2.28
CA GLY A 194 17.40 -4.99 -3.05
C GLY A 194 18.01 -3.69 -2.53
N GLU A 195 19.09 -3.27 -3.18
CA GLU A 195 19.66 -1.94 -3.03
C GLU A 195 19.40 -1.12 -4.32
N PRO A 196 18.94 0.14 -4.22
CA PRO A 196 18.51 0.81 -2.99
C PRO A 196 17.27 0.17 -2.35
N PHE A 197 17.10 0.41 -1.05
CA PHE A 197 16.14 -0.26 -0.15
C PHE A 197 14.68 -0.36 -0.61
N PHE A 198 14.25 0.50 -1.55
CA PHE A 198 12.90 0.53 -2.08
C PHE A 198 12.70 -0.41 -3.28
N ARG A 199 13.78 -0.97 -3.84
CA ARG A 199 13.76 -2.04 -4.85
C ARG A 199 13.77 -3.41 -4.20
N MET A 200 13.49 -4.39 -5.04
CA MET A 200 13.52 -5.83 -4.79
C MET A 200 14.43 -6.47 -5.82
N LYS A 201 15.04 -7.60 -5.49
CA LYS A 201 15.91 -8.37 -6.39
C LYS A 201 15.62 -9.85 -6.30
N GLU A 202 15.87 -10.57 -7.38
CA GLU A 202 15.90 -12.03 -7.40
C GLU A 202 17.28 -12.50 -6.92
N VAL A 203 17.30 -13.59 -6.14
CA VAL A 203 18.51 -14.24 -5.66
C VAL A 203 18.34 -15.75 -5.75
N GLU A 204 19.45 -16.48 -5.69
CA GLU A 204 19.47 -17.93 -5.57
C GLU A 204 18.75 -18.42 -4.29
N GLY A 205 18.20 -19.64 -4.35
CA GLY A 205 17.60 -20.34 -3.21
C GLY A 205 16.09 -20.60 -3.34
N ILE A 206 15.48 -21.06 -2.23
CA ILE A 206 14.08 -21.50 -2.22
C ILE A 206 13.14 -20.35 -2.62
N SER A 207 12.38 -20.59 -3.69
CA SER A 207 11.41 -19.65 -4.24
C SER A 207 10.38 -19.22 -3.20
N ASN A 208 10.10 -17.93 -3.17
CA ASN A 208 9.09 -17.34 -2.30
C ASN A 208 8.08 -16.47 -3.07
N ALA A 209 8.17 -16.52 -4.41
CA ALA A 209 7.40 -15.76 -5.37
C ALA A 209 7.13 -16.61 -6.61
N GLU A 210 5.88 -16.61 -7.07
CA GLU A 210 5.40 -17.32 -8.26
C GLU A 210 4.38 -16.45 -8.99
N THR A 211 4.57 -16.33 -10.30
CA THR A 211 3.69 -15.60 -11.22
C THR A 211 3.49 -16.42 -12.49
N ASP A 212 2.23 -16.63 -12.84
CA ASP A 212 1.83 -17.14 -14.16
C ASP A 212 1.64 -15.97 -15.11
N ILE A 213 2.17 -16.09 -16.32
CA ILE A 213 2.22 -15.07 -17.36
C ILE A 213 1.63 -15.66 -18.63
N SER A 214 0.64 -14.99 -19.21
CA SER A 214 0.02 -15.37 -20.47
C SER A 214 0.01 -14.18 -21.40
N PHE A 215 0.42 -14.40 -22.64
CA PHE A 215 0.19 -13.47 -23.72
C PHE A 215 -1.33 -13.38 -24.00
N VAL A 216 -1.83 -12.18 -24.24
CA VAL A 216 -3.22 -11.93 -24.61
C VAL A 216 -3.29 -11.57 -26.08
N GLU A 217 -2.66 -10.45 -26.45
CA GLU A 217 -2.66 -9.94 -27.82
C GLU A 217 -1.49 -8.97 -28.06
N GLU A 218 -1.15 -8.79 -29.33
CA GLU A 218 -0.27 -7.71 -29.78
C GLU A 218 -1.01 -6.39 -29.72
N MET A 219 -0.29 -5.33 -29.37
CA MET A 219 -0.80 -3.96 -29.30
C MET A 219 0.16 -3.00 -30.01
N ALA A 220 -0.30 -1.78 -30.29
CA ALA A 220 0.57 -0.77 -30.87
C ALA A 220 1.76 -0.49 -29.91
N GLY A 221 2.96 -0.90 -30.30
CA GLY A 221 4.20 -0.67 -29.54
C GLY A 221 4.55 -1.74 -28.49
N GLY A 222 3.81 -2.85 -28.38
CA GLY A 222 4.13 -3.95 -27.46
C GLY A 222 3.02 -5.00 -27.41
N ALA A 223 2.86 -5.68 -26.27
CA ALA A 223 1.87 -6.71 -26.08
C ALA A 223 1.14 -6.56 -24.73
N LEU A 224 -0.10 -7.03 -24.70
CA LEU A 224 -0.87 -7.18 -23.48
C LEU A 224 -0.60 -8.56 -22.87
N TYR A 225 -0.24 -8.55 -21.59
CA TYR A 225 -0.02 -9.74 -20.79
C TYR A 225 -1.04 -9.83 -19.67
N LYS A 226 -1.61 -11.01 -19.49
CA LYS A 226 -2.40 -11.38 -18.31
C LYS A 226 -1.50 -12.10 -17.33
N LEU A 227 -1.55 -11.72 -16.06
CA LEU A 227 -0.76 -12.33 -15.01
C LEU A 227 -1.60 -12.77 -13.82
N GLN A 228 -1.23 -13.89 -13.22
CA GLN A 228 -1.80 -14.34 -11.95
C GLN A 228 -0.67 -14.55 -10.94
N SER A 229 -0.77 -13.87 -9.80
CA SER A 229 0.24 -13.97 -8.74
C SER A 229 -0.30 -14.75 -7.55
N VAL A 230 0.26 -15.94 -7.33
CA VAL A 230 -0.05 -16.81 -6.18
C VAL A 230 0.45 -16.20 -4.87
N THR A 231 1.53 -15.42 -4.96
CA THR A 231 2.21 -14.77 -3.84
C THR A 231 1.98 -13.25 -3.90
N GLY A 232 2.53 -12.49 -2.95
CA GLY A 232 2.28 -11.05 -2.84
C GLY A 232 3.51 -10.28 -2.41
N LYS A 233 4.68 -10.61 -2.97
CA LYS A 233 5.90 -9.87 -2.67
C LYS A 233 5.82 -8.47 -3.29
N LYS A 234 6.41 -7.49 -2.61
CA LYS A 234 6.54 -6.13 -3.14
C LYS A 234 7.17 -6.19 -4.53
N HIS A 235 6.64 -5.42 -5.49
CA HIS A 235 7.13 -5.33 -6.87
C HIS A 235 7.26 -6.67 -7.62
N GLN A 236 6.63 -7.75 -7.18
CA GLN A 236 6.84 -9.09 -7.74
C GLN A 236 6.58 -9.17 -9.24
N ILE A 237 5.43 -8.66 -9.69
CA ILE A 237 5.04 -8.67 -11.12
C ILE A 237 6.06 -7.88 -11.95
N ARG A 238 6.43 -6.68 -11.47
CA ARG A 238 7.37 -5.77 -12.11
C ARG A 238 8.74 -6.42 -12.29
N LEU A 239 9.25 -7.03 -11.22
CA LEU A 239 10.53 -7.73 -11.22
C LEU A 239 10.51 -8.97 -12.12
N HIS A 240 9.49 -9.82 -12.00
CA HIS A 240 9.40 -11.04 -12.81
C HIS A 240 9.35 -10.73 -14.31
N LEU A 241 8.50 -9.77 -14.74
CA LEU A 241 8.39 -9.36 -16.14
C LEU A 241 9.72 -8.80 -16.67
N ALA A 242 10.40 -7.95 -15.89
CA ALA A 242 11.74 -7.47 -16.25
C ALA A 242 12.76 -8.62 -16.34
N SER A 243 12.73 -9.58 -15.41
CA SER A 243 13.67 -10.70 -15.37
C SER A 243 13.48 -11.74 -16.49
N VAL A 244 12.30 -11.79 -17.12
CA VAL A 244 12.07 -12.62 -18.32
C VAL A 244 12.25 -11.84 -19.63
N GLY A 245 12.71 -10.58 -19.56
CA GLY A 245 13.04 -9.78 -20.75
C GLY A 245 11.87 -8.99 -21.35
N ILE A 246 10.75 -8.85 -20.63
CA ILE A 246 9.58 -8.05 -21.06
C ILE A 246 9.19 -7.05 -19.96
N PRO A 247 10.05 -6.05 -19.63
CA PRO A 247 9.77 -5.10 -18.56
C PRO A 247 8.54 -4.24 -18.88
N ILE A 248 7.72 -3.99 -17.84
CA ILE A 248 6.49 -3.20 -17.98
C ILE A 248 6.81 -1.80 -18.47
N PHE A 249 6.04 -1.28 -19.42
CA PHE A 249 6.20 0.09 -19.88
C PHE A 249 6.06 1.10 -18.74
N ASN A 250 6.90 2.14 -18.82
CA ASN A 250 7.01 3.22 -17.84
C ASN A 250 7.41 2.76 -16.42
N ASP A 251 7.91 1.53 -16.26
CA ASP A 251 8.53 1.15 -15.00
C ASP A 251 9.86 1.90 -14.82
N ARG A 252 9.94 2.66 -13.72
CA ARG A 252 11.12 3.46 -13.35
C ARG A 252 12.11 2.72 -12.46
N LEU A 253 11.73 1.53 -11.98
CA LEU A 253 12.53 0.75 -11.03
C LEU A 253 13.14 -0.51 -11.64
N TYR A 254 12.58 -1.00 -12.74
CA TYR A 254 12.98 -2.25 -13.38
C TYR A 254 12.99 -2.11 -14.92
N PRO A 255 13.95 -2.74 -15.62
CA PRO A 255 15.07 -3.51 -15.07
C PRO A 255 16.11 -2.61 -14.38
N ASP A 256 16.26 -1.38 -14.88
CA ASP A 256 17.18 -0.38 -14.36
C ASP A 256 16.45 0.71 -13.60
N LEU A 257 17.12 1.23 -12.56
CA LEU A 257 16.62 2.37 -11.81
C LEU A 257 16.82 3.64 -12.64
N ARG A 258 15.73 4.28 -13.03
CA ARG A 258 15.77 5.59 -13.68
C ARG A 258 15.92 6.70 -12.65
N ASP A 259 16.51 7.81 -13.06
CA ASP A 259 16.68 8.99 -12.20
C ASP A 259 15.36 9.44 -11.59
N LYS A 260 15.45 9.97 -10.36
CA LYS A 260 14.30 10.48 -9.64
C LYS A 260 13.88 11.82 -10.24
N THR A 261 12.75 11.82 -10.92
CA THR A 261 12.06 13.03 -11.41
C THR A 261 10.71 13.15 -10.72
N ASN A 262 9.99 14.24 -11.01
CA ASN A 262 8.59 14.37 -10.60
C ASN A 262 7.73 13.23 -11.16
N ASP A 263 6.56 13.02 -10.55
CA ASP A 263 5.60 12.05 -11.06
C ASP A 263 5.14 12.49 -12.46
N ASP A 264 5.31 11.61 -13.45
CA ASP A 264 4.80 11.82 -14.79
C ASP A 264 3.41 11.18 -14.87
N PHE A 265 2.39 12.00 -14.65
CA PHE A 265 1.00 11.56 -14.69
C PHE A 265 0.50 11.16 -16.09
N PHE A 266 1.23 11.51 -17.15
CA PHE A 266 0.89 11.15 -18.54
C PHE A 266 1.40 9.76 -18.91
N ASN A 267 2.50 9.32 -18.31
CA ASN A 267 3.10 8.02 -18.55
C ASN A 267 3.09 7.14 -17.28
N PRO A 268 1.90 6.70 -16.82
CA PRO A 268 1.83 5.78 -15.69
C PRO A 268 2.47 4.43 -16.02
N LEU A 269 2.91 3.74 -14.96
CA LEU A 269 3.26 2.33 -15.04
C LEU A 269 2.09 1.56 -15.68
N ARG A 270 2.33 0.85 -16.78
CA ARG A 270 1.27 0.12 -17.48
C ARG A 270 0.97 -1.23 -16.82
N LEU A 271 0.58 -1.19 -15.54
CA LEU A 271 0.21 -2.35 -14.72
C LEU A 271 -1.10 -2.09 -13.98
N LEU A 272 -2.05 -3.00 -14.16
CA LEU A 272 -3.40 -2.94 -13.59
C LEU A 272 -3.72 -4.22 -12.83
N VAL A 273 -4.30 -4.10 -11.63
CA VAL A 273 -5.01 -5.20 -10.98
C VAL A 273 -6.40 -5.29 -11.60
N ARG A 274 -6.52 -6.09 -12.66
CA ARG A 274 -7.76 -6.25 -13.43
C ARG A 274 -8.88 -6.82 -12.59
N ALA A 275 -8.63 -7.86 -11.78
CA ALA A 275 -9.69 -8.48 -10.99
C ALA A 275 -9.23 -9.17 -9.70
N LEU A 276 -10.15 -9.22 -8.72
CA LEU A 276 -10.06 -10.06 -7.53
C LEU A 276 -11.19 -11.09 -7.54
N ILE A 277 -10.85 -12.35 -7.31
CA ILE A 277 -11.80 -13.46 -7.27
C ILE A 277 -11.60 -14.25 -5.99
N PHE A 278 -12.66 -14.48 -5.23
CA PHE A 278 -12.62 -15.24 -3.97
C PHE A 278 -14.00 -15.78 -3.59
N LYS A 279 -14.04 -16.77 -2.69
CA LYS A 279 -15.28 -17.20 -2.05
C LYS A 279 -15.53 -16.32 -0.83
N ASP A 280 -16.68 -15.66 -0.79
CA ASP A 280 -17.09 -14.82 0.34
C ASP A 280 -17.07 -15.65 1.64
N PRO A 281 -16.34 -15.23 2.68
CA PRO A 281 -16.14 -16.04 3.87
C PRO A 281 -17.34 -16.00 4.83
N ILE A 282 -18.36 -15.19 4.53
CA ILE A 282 -19.60 -15.10 5.29
C ILE A 282 -20.70 -15.90 4.59
N THR A 283 -20.92 -15.63 3.30
CA THR A 283 -22.04 -16.20 2.55
C THR A 283 -21.67 -17.48 1.79
N GLY A 284 -20.38 -17.73 1.56
CA GLY A 284 -19.91 -18.82 0.72
C GLY A 284 -20.10 -18.58 -0.78
N GLN A 285 -20.63 -17.44 -1.21
CA GLN A 285 -20.82 -17.12 -2.63
C GLN A 285 -19.49 -16.80 -3.32
N ALA A 286 -19.37 -17.16 -4.60
CA ALA A 286 -18.25 -16.68 -5.42
C ALA A 286 -18.39 -15.18 -5.66
N ARG A 287 -17.32 -14.42 -5.43
CA ARG A 287 -17.21 -12.98 -5.70
C ARG A 287 -16.16 -12.76 -6.77
N CYS A 288 -16.47 -11.89 -7.73
CA CYS A 288 -15.54 -11.39 -8.73
C CYS A 288 -15.73 -9.88 -8.84
N PHE A 289 -14.66 -9.12 -8.63
CA PHE A 289 -14.66 -7.67 -8.82
C PHE A 289 -13.61 -7.30 -9.85
N GLY A 290 -14.03 -6.56 -10.88
CA GLY A 290 -13.18 -6.14 -12.00
C GLY A 290 -12.99 -4.63 -12.06
N SER A 291 -11.80 -4.18 -12.42
CA SER A 291 -11.50 -2.78 -12.74
C SER A 291 -11.99 -2.48 -14.15
N ALA A 292 -12.52 -1.27 -14.35
CA ALA A 292 -12.81 -0.77 -15.71
C ALA A 292 -11.68 0.13 -16.24
N GLY A 293 -10.54 0.18 -15.55
CA GLY A 293 -9.36 0.88 -16.04
C GLY A 293 -8.88 0.30 -17.36
N ALA A 294 -8.42 1.16 -18.26
CA ALA A 294 -7.70 0.76 -19.46
C ALA A 294 -6.21 1.03 -19.25
N LEU A 295 -5.36 0.15 -19.79
CA LEU A 295 -3.92 0.42 -19.88
C LEU A 295 -3.56 1.22 -21.12
N GLU A 296 -4.52 1.44 -22.02
CA GLU A 296 -4.37 2.20 -23.27
C GLU A 296 -4.52 3.70 -23.02
N GLN A 297 -3.48 4.44 -23.41
CA GLN A 297 -3.48 5.83 -23.90
C GLN A 297 -2.27 5.97 -24.79
#